data_AF-A0A954XEH0-F1
#
_entry.id   AF-A0A954XEH0-F1
#
_cell.length_a   1.000
_cell.length_b   1.000
_cell.length_c   1.000
_cell.angle_alpha   90.00
_cell.angle_beta   90.00
_cell.angle_gamma   90.00
#
_symmetry.space_group_name_H-M   'P 1'
#
loop_
_entity.id
_entity.type
_entity.pdbx_description
1 polymer ?
#
loop_
_entity_poly.entity_id
_entity_poly.type
_entity_poly.pdbx_seq_one_letter_code
_entity_poly.pdbx_strand_id
1 'polypeptide(L)'
;GGMMGMPPTGGPDDPPTIEYEGQSTVFVEGRSIGQTTIQLAWFPDDWMGMPGPSGKTPFFAGSVVTRVWKLDLDVDSDNDDGFDYPKNTAWEEHLEDDAYGIGKMLMVEDTQFTPMRLRLPPGLNVNDPSIEIKLTGTSPQSGVVRLWDDHSGGSLLWSPGTTSFTLKQLKYDPVSGGVTFWMQAITVSDDHDTKRDVDENGKPDDRLVVSIPNLGISKASPFLDGTSVPKLVEGALSDEVKYMVVKPNSFYPNLQLRREMKSALASQGVYAQADLPQFGLKLLDPDELADLRVPDDIIAIIGQPATVPGFKNGVYHEHLTNTYILAFAGTDDVDDIMVDIWQGLGGYTAQYREAMDIGVEVNRAVVARGKTLTTTGHSLGGGLSSAAAVAAGIMADTFNAAGLRIETLYFWPNGIPVIGIHEIYPSSVTRYLNAGGLIDAYYLDWDL
;
A
#
# COMPACT_ATOMS: atom_id res chain seq x y z
N GLY A 1 11.96 35.26 -15.17
CA GLY A 1 11.45 34.59 -16.38
C GLY A 1 12.54 34.57 -17.43
N GLY A 2 12.80 33.39 -18.00
CA GLY A 2 13.53 33.21 -19.28
C GLY A 2 15.05 33.03 -19.21
N MET A 3 15.53 31.79 -19.03
CA MET A 3 16.36 31.00 -19.98
C MET A 3 17.03 29.84 -19.23
N MET A 4 16.54 28.61 -19.48
CA MET A 4 17.32 27.38 -19.27
C MET A 4 18.32 27.28 -20.43
N GLY A 5 19.61 27.33 -20.12
CA GLY A 5 20.72 27.05 -21.05
C GLY A 5 21.34 25.69 -20.78
N MET A 6 21.55 24.94 -21.85
CA MET A 6 22.13 23.58 -21.96
C MET A 6 23.64 23.51 -21.61
N PRO A 7 24.25 22.30 -21.53
CA PRO A 7 25.22 21.91 -20.50
C PRO A 7 26.62 22.49 -20.67
N PRO A 8 27.45 22.49 -19.61
CA PRO A 8 28.83 22.95 -19.68
C PRO A 8 29.67 22.03 -20.57
N THR A 9 30.62 22.65 -21.27
CA THR A 9 31.59 22.09 -22.21
C THR A 9 32.69 21.25 -21.55
N GLY A 10 32.38 20.56 -20.45
CA GLY A 10 33.29 19.67 -19.74
C GLY A 10 33.22 18.24 -20.25
N GLY A 11 34.31 17.48 -20.12
CA GLY A 11 34.33 16.06 -20.43
C GLY A 11 33.33 15.26 -19.57
N PRO A 12 33.10 13.97 -19.84
CA PRO A 12 32.17 13.14 -19.08
C PRO A 12 32.47 13.03 -17.57
N ASP A 13 33.63 13.52 -17.12
CA ASP A 13 34.10 13.52 -15.72
C ASP A 13 34.12 14.92 -15.07
N ASP A 14 33.73 15.99 -15.78
CA ASP A 14 33.69 17.33 -15.18
C ASP A 14 32.40 17.52 -14.36
N PRO A 15 32.49 18.06 -13.13
CA PRO A 15 31.30 18.29 -12.31
C PRO A 15 30.37 19.30 -13.00
N PRO A 16 29.04 19.08 -12.97
CA PRO A 16 28.08 19.98 -13.60
C PRO A 16 28.22 21.38 -13.00
N THR A 17 28.62 22.33 -13.84
CA THR A 17 28.77 23.75 -13.49
C THR A 17 27.52 24.50 -13.90
N ILE A 18 26.96 25.30 -13.00
CA ILE A 18 25.80 26.16 -13.26
C ILE A 18 26.28 27.61 -13.19
N GLU A 19 26.21 28.34 -14.31
CA GLU A 19 26.50 29.78 -14.34
C GLU A 19 25.39 30.56 -13.60
N TYR A 20 25.78 31.55 -12.81
CA TYR A 20 24.86 32.40 -12.06
C TYR A 20 25.36 33.85 -12.05
N GLU A 21 24.47 34.81 -12.35
CA GLU A 21 24.79 36.26 -12.37
C GLU A 21 23.65 37.06 -11.71
N GLY A 22 23.99 38.07 -10.89
CA GLY A 22 23.02 39.04 -10.37
C GLY A 22 22.08 38.55 -9.26
N GLN A 23 22.33 37.38 -8.66
CA GLN A 23 21.53 36.83 -7.55
C GLN A 23 22.38 36.62 -6.30
N SER A 24 21.80 36.86 -5.11
CA SER A 24 22.44 36.60 -3.82
C SER A 24 22.15 35.20 -3.24
N THR A 25 21.31 34.43 -3.93
CA THR A 25 20.78 33.15 -3.43
C THR A 25 20.86 32.10 -4.53
N VAL A 26 21.36 30.91 -4.19
CA VAL A 26 21.39 29.73 -5.07
C VAL A 26 20.51 28.65 -4.44
N PHE A 27 19.61 28.08 -5.23
CA PHE A 27 18.82 26.91 -4.84
C PHE A 27 19.46 25.66 -5.42
N VAL A 28 19.67 24.65 -4.58
CA VAL A 28 20.25 23.37 -4.99
C VAL A 28 19.30 22.27 -4.56
N GLU A 29 18.96 21.40 -5.51
CA GLU A 29 18.13 20.22 -5.27
C GLU A 29 19.01 18.97 -5.17
N GLY A 30 18.77 18.15 -4.15
CA GLY A 30 19.44 16.87 -4.00
C GLY A 30 18.89 15.84 -4.98
N ARG A 31 19.77 15.19 -5.76
CA ARG A 31 19.36 14.10 -6.68
C ARG A 31 19.49 12.70 -6.07
N SER A 32 20.29 12.55 -5.03
CA SER A 32 20.55 11.27 -4.37
C SER A 32 21.01 11.50 -2.93
N ILE A 33 20.70 10.56 -2.05
CA ILE A 33 21.14 10.56 -0.65
C ILE A 33 22.67 10.59 -0.59
N GLY A 34 23.20 11.36 0.36
CA GLY A 34 24.64 11.37 0.64
C GLY A 34 25.17 12.76 0.93
N GLN A 35 26.48 12.84 1.06
CA GLN A 35 27.19 14.09 1.24
C GLN A 35 27.80 14.52 -0.09
N THR A 36 27.58 15.77 -0.47
CA THR A 36 28.27 16.39 -1.60
C THR A 36 28.84 17.73 -1.19
N THR A 37 29.81 18.22 -1.94
CA THR A 37 30.41 19.53 -1.71
C THR A 37 30.02 20.43 -2.86
N ILE A 38 29.28 21.49 -2.56
CA ILE A 38 29.03 22.58 -3.51
C ILE A 38 30.21 23.53 -3.39
N GLN A 39 30.94 23.72 -4.48
CA GLN A 39 32.03 24.69 -4.54
C GLN A 39 31.56 25.94 -5.26
N LEU A 40 31.84 27.10 -4.67
CA LEU A 40 31.66 28.39 -5.31
C LEU A 40 33.01 28.82 -5.87
N ALA A 41 33.09 28.88 -7.20
CA ALA A 41 34.27 29.36 -7.90
C ALA A 41 33.88 30.57 -8.75
N TRP A 42 34.62 31.66 -8.59
CA TRP A 42 34.58 32.77 -9.52
C TRP A 42 35.61 32.51 -10.61
N PHE A 43 35.13 32.51 -11.84
CA PHE A 43 35.98 32.52 -13.02
C PHE A 43 36.13 33.98 -13.44
N PRO A 44 37.37 34.51 -13.51
CA PRO A 44 37.58 35.79 -14.14
C PRO A 44 37.09 35.72 -15.59
N ASP A 45 36.14 36.58 -15.95
CA ASP A 45 35.86 36.85 -17.35
C ASP A 45 37.16 37.25 -18.04
N ASP A 46 37.50 36.55 -19.11
CA ASP A 46 38.66 36.90 -19.93
C ASP A 46 38.23 37.32 -21.33
N TRP A 47 37.26 38.23 -21.59
CA TRP A 47 37.00 38.54 -23.01
C TRP A 47 36.28 39.87 -23.39
N MET A 48 36.92 41.02 -23.14
CA MET A 48 36.84 42.17 -24.07
C MET A 48 37.58 41.89 -25.40
N GLY A 49 37.38 40.71 -26.00
CA GLY A 49 37.85 40.42 -27.36
C GLY A 49 39.27 39.87 -27.55
N MET A 50 40.02 39.47 -26.51
CA MET A 50 41.40 38.97 -26.69
C MET A 50 41.62 37.55 -26.14
N PRO A 51 42.39 36.69 -26.85
CA PRO A 51 42.71 35.35 -26.38
C PRO A 51 43.50 35.39 -25.06
N GLY A 52 42.84 34.99 -23.98
CA GLY A 52 43.45 34.86 -22.66
C GLY A 52 44.54 33.76 -22.63
N PRO A 53 45.59 33.91 -21.81
CA PRO A 53 46.67 32.94 -21.71
C PRO A 53 46.15 31.63 -21.12
N SER A 54 46.48 30.52 -21.76
CA SER A 54 46.29 29.16 -21.23
C SER A 54 46.87 29.05 -19.81
N GLY A 55 46.01 28.92 -18.79
CA GLY A 55 46.44 28.63 -17.41
C GLY A 55 45.85 29.49 -16.29
N LYS A 56 44.66 30.10 -16.42
CA LYS A 56 44.03 30.79 -15.28
C LYS A 56 43.33 29.80 -14.34
N THR A 57 43.79 29.78 -13.09
CA THR A 57 43.16 29.04 -11.99
C THR A 57 41.88 29.77 -11.51
N PRO A 58 40.74 29.07 -11.37
CA PRO A 58 39.55 29.65 -10.77
C PRO A 58 39.83 30.22 -9.38
N PHE A 59 39.18 31.33 -9.03
CA PHE A 59 39.17 31.81 -7.65
C PHE A 59 38.11 31.04 -6.88
N PHE A 60 38.54 30.16 -5.98
CA PHE A 60 37.63 29.47 -5.08
C PHE A 60 37.14 30.44 -4.00
N ALA A 61 35.89 30.86 -4.12
CA ALA A 61 35.24 31.76 -3.18
C ALA A 61 34.78 31.04 -1.89
N GLY A 62 34.56 29.73 -1.98
CA GLY A 62 34.26 28.88 -0.82
C GLY A 62 33.67 27.54 -1.21
N SER A 63 33.34 26.74 -0.20
CA SER A 63 32.60 25.50 -0.39
C SER A 63 31.59 25.29 0.72
N VAL A 64 30.43 24.78 0.38
CA VAL A 64 29.42 24.30 1.33
C VAL A 64 29.33 22.80 1.17
N VAL A 65 29.65 22.07 2.23
CA VAL A 65 29.28 20.66 2.32
C VAL A 65 27.78 20.62 2.55
N THR A 66 27.04 19.96 1.67
CA THR A 66 25.61 19.73 1.84
C THR A 66 25.34 18.24 1.92
N ARG A 67 24.30 17.87 2.66
CA ARG A 67 23.86 16.50 2.82
C ARG A 67 22.41 16.41 2.37
N VAL A 68 22.16 15.50 1.43
CA VAL A 68 20.80 15.13 1.04
C VAL A 68 20.32 14.10 2.05
N TRP A 69 19.28 14.47 2.79
CA TRP A 69 18.68 13.63 3.82
C TRP A 69 17.58 12.76 3.22
N LYS A 70 17.49 11.51 3.68
CA LYS A 70 16.29 10.67 3.62
C LYS A 70 16.02 10.17 5.03
N LEU A 71 14.77 10.09 5.39
CA LEU A 71 14.27 9.42 6.58
C LEU A 71 13.32 8.33 6.08
N ASP A 72 13.48 7.12 6.61
CA ASP A 72 12.80 5.90 6.16
C ASP A 72 12.51 5.08 7.41
N LEU A 73 11.26 4.96 7.81
CA LEU A 73 10.82 4.20 8.97
C LEU A 73 9.98 3.04 8.49
N ASP A 74 10.47 1.83 8.63
CA ASP A 74 9.77 0.64 8.16
C ASP A 74 9.33 -0.26 9.30
N VAL A 75 8.19 -0.90 9.08
CA VAL A 75 7.72 -2.07 9.85
C VAL A 75 7.12 -3.10 8.89
N ASP A 76 6.94 -4.34 9.38
CA ASP A 76 6.25 -5.43 8.66
C ASP A 76 4.75 -5.10 8.52
N SER A 77 4.44 -4.19 7.59
CA SER A 77 3.14 -3.56 7.41
C SER A 77 2.10 -4.50 6.78
N ASP A 78 2.53 -5.52 6.04
CA ASP A 78 1.68 -6.59 5.48
C ASP A 78 1.62 -7.85 6.36
N ASN A 79 2.32 -7.87 7.49
CA ASN A 79 2.29 -8.94 8.51
C ASN A 79 2.74 -10.31 7.97
N ASP A 80 3.74 -10.34 7.10
CA ASP A 80 4.26 -11.55 6.46
C ASP A 80 5.69 -11.95 6.91
N ASP A 81 6.34 -11.12 7.75
CA ASP A 81 7.69 -11.33 8.28
C ASP A 81 7.73 -11.81 9.75
N GLY A 82 6.62 -11.71 10.47
CA GLY A 82 6.52 -12.17 11.86
C GLY A 82 7.36 -11.31 12.81
N PHE A 83 8.49 -11.86 13.29
CA PHE A 83 9.47 -11.16 14.16
C PHE A 83 10.82 -10.92 13.48
N ASP A 84 10.96 -11.28 12.20
CA ASP A 84 12.13 -10.92 11.40
C ASP A 84 12.09 -9.43 11.02
N TYR A 85 13.20 -8.90 10.50
CA TYR A 85 13.27 -7.52 10.04
C TYR A 85 12.34 -7.28 8.84
N PRO A 86 11.68 -6.11 8.73
CA PRO A 86 10.87 -5.76 7.57
C PRO A 86 11.68 -5.86 6.27
N LYS A 87 11.05 -6.41 5.23
CA LYS A 87 11.67 -6.63 3.92
C LYS A 87 11.95 -5.32 3.17
N ASN A 88 11.24 -4.24 3.49
CA ASN A 88 11.30 -2.92 2.84
C ASN A 88 10.93 -3.00 1.37
N THR A 89 9.84 -3.73 1.12
CA THR A 89 9.23 -3.80 -0.19
C THR A 89 8.49 -2.50 -0.50
N ALA A 90 8.29 -2.20 -1.79
CA ALA A 90 7.42 -1.10 -2.18
C ALA A 90 5.96 -1.30 -1.73
N TRP A 91 5.57 -2.52 -1.34
CA TRP A 91 4.24 -2.82 -0.85
C TRP A 91 4.09 -2.47 0.64
N GLU A 92 5.07 -2.81 1.47
CA GLU A 92 5.08 -2.38 2.88
C GLU A 92 5.04 -0.86 2.98
N GLU A 93 5.89 -0.16 2.23
CA GLU A 93 5.91 1.31 2.14
C GLU A 93 4.53 1.88 1.76
N HIS A 94 3.88 1.29 0.75
CA HIS A 94 2.56 1.74 0.33
C HIS A 94 1.50 1.57 1.43
N LEU A 95 1.57 0.52 2.25
CA LEU A 95 0.59 0.30 3.31
C LEU A 95 0.72 1.29 4.48
N GLU A 96 1.91 1.86 4.69
CA GLU A 96 2.20 2.78 5.79
C GLU A 96 1.41 4.08 5.68
N ASP A 97 1.17 4.59 4.47
CA ASP A 97 0.39 5.81 4.23
C ASP A 97 -1.04 5.53 3.70
N ASP A 98 -1.29 4.36 3.11
CA ASP A 98 -2.57 4.05 2.46
C ASP A 98 -3.75 3.77 3.42
N ALA A 99 -4.94 4.30 3.10
CA ALA A 99 -6.14 4.19 3.95
C ALA A 99 -6.61 2.73 4.20
N TYR A 100 -6.27 1.81 3.31
CA TYR A 100 -6.60 0.38 3.37
C TYR A 100 -5.55 -0.42 4.14
N GLY A 101 -4.40 0.18 4.47
CA GLY A 101 -3.40 -0.42 5.36
C GLY A 101 -3.91 -0.56 6.80
N ILE A 102 -3.80 -1.77 7.37
CA ILE A 102 -4.16 -2.06 8.77
C ILE A 102 -2.98 -1.89 9.74
N GLY A 103 -1.75 -1.82 9.21
CA GLY A 103 -0.51 -1.70 9.99
C GLY A 103 -0.02 -3.01 10.59
N LYS A 104 1.16 -2.96 11.22
CA LYS A 104 1.73 -4.12 11.91
C LYS A 104 0.88 -4.53 13.11
N MET A 105 0.38 -5.75 13.12
CA MET A 105 -0.29 -6.36 14.25
C MET A 105 0.72 -6.77 15.33
N LEU A 106 0.39 -6.45 16.59
CA LEU A 106 1.20 -6.74 17.77
C LEU A 106 0.33 -7.39 18.84
N MET A 107 0.82 -8.43 19.53
CA MET A 107 0.06 -9.13 20.56
C MET A 107 0.71 -9.00 21.93
N VAL A 108 -0.08 -8.80 22.97
CA VAL A 108 0.41 -8.62 24.36
C VAL A 108 1.10 -9.90 24.89
N GLU A 109 0.74 -11.05 24.35
CA GLU A 109 1.32 -12.35 24.71
C GLU A 109 2.57 -12.74 23.92
N ASP A 110 3.00 -11.89 22.98
CA ASP A 110 4.22 -12.15 22.19
C ASP A 110 5.45 -12.23 23.11
N THR A 111 6.23 -13.29 22.91
CA THR A 111 7.47 -13.53 23.69
C THR A 111 8.69 -12.85 23.08
N GLN A 112 8.56 -12.32 21.87
CA GLN A 112 9.58 -11.58 21.13
C GLN A 112 9.02 -10.21 20.75
N PHE A 113 9.90 -9.23 20.61
CA PHE A 113 9.50 -7.89 20.18
C PHE A 113 9.65 -7.76 18.68
N THR A 114 8.76 -7.00 18.05
CA THR A 114 8.77 -6.76 16.61
C THR A 114 9.82 -5.72 16.27
N PRO A 115 10.73 -5.98 15.32
CA PRO A 115 11.69 -4.97 14.89
C PRO A 115 11.00 -3.92 14.01
N MET A 116 11.28 -2.65 14.29
CA MET A 116 10.96 -1.50 13.44
C MET A 116 12.28 -0.80 13.10
N ARG A 117 12.49 -0.45 11.83
CA ARG A 117 13.79 0.02 11.34
C ARG A 117 13.70 1.46 10.89
N LEU A 118 14.61 2.28 11.39
CA LEU A 118 14.81 3.63 10.88
C LEU A 118 16.11 3.65 10.08
N ARG A 119 16.06 4.09 8.83
CA ARG A 119 17.24 4.39 8.02
C ARG A 119 17.44 5.89 7.91
N LEU A 120 18.65 6.29 8.24
CA LEU A 120 19.17 7.64 8.06
C LEU A 120 20.36 7.57 7.11
N PRO A 121 20.83 8.70 6.56
CA PRO A 121 22.03 8.70 5.72
C PRO A 121 23.22 8.09 6.46
N PRO A 122 24.03 7.21 5.86
CA PRO A 122 25.26 6.70 6.48
C PRO A 122 26.29 7.80 6.76
N GLY A 123 27.22 7.52 7.69
CA GLY A 123 28.35 8.38 8.02
C GLY A 123 27.99 9.63 8.84
N LEU A 124 26.83 9.67 9.49
CA LEU A 124 26.52 10.74 10.44
C LEU A 124 27.41 10.63 11.68
N ASN A 125 27.80 11.78 12.23
CA ASN A 125 28.55 11.80 13.48
C ASN A 125 27.59 11.45 14.64
N VAL A 126 27.78 10.25 15.19
CA VAL A 126 26.97 9.71 16.30
C VAL A 126 26.93 10.64 17.52
N ASN A 127 27.96 11.47 17.72
CA ASN A 127 28.05 12.40 18.85
C ASN A 127 27.61 13.83 18.51
N ASP A 128 27.02 14.08 17.34
CA ASP A 128 26.54 15.40 16.96
C ASP A 128 25.24 15.75 17.72
N PRO A 129 25.26 16.71 18.66
CA PRO A 129 24.08 17.06 19.44
C PRO A 129 23.06 17.88 18.65
N SER A 130 23.39 18.32 17.43
CA SER A 130 22.46 19.07 16.58
C SER A 130 21.49 18.16 15.80
N ILE A 131 21.77 16.86 15.73
CA ILE A 131 20.87 15.87 15.12
C ILE A 131 19.96 15.31 16.21
N GLU A 132 18.73 15.81 16.22
CA GLU A 132 17.66 15.38 17.13
C GLU A 132 16.66 14.52 16.36
N ILE A 133 16.47 13.27 16.81
CA ILE A 133 15.44 12.37 16.31
C ILE A 133 14.28 12.40 17.30
N LYS A 134 13.08 12.73 16.82
CA LYS A 134 11.88 12.85 17.64
C LYS A 134 10.90 11.74 17.29
N LEU A 135 10.53 10.93 18.29
CA LEU A 135 9.47 9.93 18.18
C LEU A 135 8.18 10.49 18.77
N THR A 136 7.09 10.40 18.00
CA THR A 136 5.76 10.82 18.40
C THR A 136 4.74 9.74 18.07
N GLY A 137 4.00 9.26 19.07
CA GLY A 137 2.87 8.36 18.85
C GLY A 137 1.56 9.13 18.82
N THR A 138 0.58 8.64 18.07
CA THR A 138 -0.82 9.08 18.19
C THR A 138 -1.39 8.69 19.57
N SER A 139 -2.57 9.23 19.89
CA SER A 139 -3.33 8.72 21.02
C SER A 139 -3.72 7.27 20.73
N PRO A 140 -3.30 6.29 21.54
CA PRO A 140 -3.52 4.88 21.25
C PRO A 140 -5.01 4.54 21.25
N GLN A 141 -5.49 3.93 20.16
CA GLN A 141 -6.85 3.45 19.94
C GLN A 141 -6.93 1.93 20.12
N SER A 142 -5.96 1.18 19.58
CA SER A 142 -5.93 -0.29 19.65
C SER A 142 -5.23 -0.83 20.90
N GLY A 143 -4.37 -0.02 21.52
CA GLY A 143 -3.60 -0.45 22.70
C GLY A 143 -2.30 0.33 22.88
N VAL A 144 -1.60 0.04 23.97
CA VAL A 144 -0.33 0.70 24.30
C VAL A 144 0.84 -0.15 23.83
N VAL A 145 1.74 0.46 23.05
CA VAL A 145 3.04 -0.13 22.70
C VAL A 145 4.19 0.61 23.38
N ARG A 146 5.31 -0.08 23.59
CA ARG A 146 6.59 0.48 24.03
C ARG A 146 7.70 0.10 23.06
N LEU A 147 8.71 0.95 22.98
CA LEU A 147 9.90 0.67 22.18
C LEU A 147 11.11 0.44 23.07
N TRP A 148 11.88 -0.58 22.72
CA TRP A 148 13.06 -1.03 23.44
C TRP A 148 14.29 -1.01 22.53
N ASP A 149 15.46 -0.97 23.14
CA ASP A 149 16.76 -0.97 22.46
C ASP A 149 17.34 -2.39 22.22
N ASP A 150 16.59 -3.43 22.58
CA ASP A 150 16.93 -4.85 22.49
C ASP A 150 15.67 -5.72 22.32
N HIS A 151 15.79 -6.81 21.57
CA HIS A 151 14.72 -7.73 21.15
C HIS A 151 13.94 -8.44 22.27
N SER A 152 14.45 -8.45 23.50
CA SER A 152 13.82 -9.15 24.62
C SER A 152 13.71 -8.31 25.90
N GLY A 153 13.62 -6.98 25.79
CA GLY A 153 13.37 -6.09 26.94
C GLY A 153 14.63 -5.50 27.59
N GLY A 154 15.38 -4.72 26.82
CA GLY A 154 16.51 -3.91 27.30
C GLY A 154 16.12 -2.60 27.99
N SER A 155 16.77 -1.50 27.61
CA SER A 155 16.41 -0.16 28.06
C SER A 155 15.15 0.31 27.33
N LEU A 156 14.18 0.79 28.10
CA LEU A 156 13.01 1.44 27.53
C LEU A 156 13.46 2.72 26.80
N LEU A 157 13.21 2.78 25.50
CA LEU A 157 13.46 3.97 24.68
C LEU A 157 12.25 4.89 24.72
N TRP A 158 11.05 4.35 24.51
CA TRP A 158 9.86 5.16 24.30
C TRP A 158 8.59 4.50 24.84
N SER A 159 7.66 5.34 25.28
CA SER A 159 6.26 5.04 25.63
C SER A 159 5.36 6.11 25.01
N PRO A 160 4.04 5.88 24.86
CA PRO A 160 3.14 6.79 24.15
C PRO A 160 3.28 8.24 24.57
N GLY A 161 3.42 9.11 23.57
CA GLY A 161 3.75 10.52 23.72
C GLY A 161 4.88 10.93 22.78
N THR A 162 5.59 11.98 23.19
CA THR A 162 6.67 12.57 22.40
C THR A 162 7.99 12.50 23.17
N THR A 163 9.04 11.99 22.54
CA THR A 163 10.39 11.94 23.12
C THR A 163 11.46 12.21 22.07
N SER A 164 12.50 12.93 22.46
CA SER A 164 13.63 13.28 21.60
C SER A 164 14.88 12.50 21.99
N PHE A 165 15.66 12.11 20.98
CA PHE A 165 16.87 11.33 21.13
C PHE A 165 18.00 11.88 20.27
N THR A 166 19.22 11.71 20.76
CA THR A 166 20.45 11.81 19.95
C THR A 166 20.70 10.50 19.21
N LEU A 167 21.49 10.55 18.14
CA LEU A 167 21.92 9.36 17.40
C LEU A 167 22.60 8.32 18.31
N LYS A 168 23.39 8.78 19.29
CA LYS A 168 24.04 7.91 20.28
C LYS A 168 23.06 7.14 21.16
N GLN A 169 21.98 7.79 21.61
CA GLN A 169 20.96 7.13 22.43
C GLN A 169 20.19 6.07 21.65
N LEU A 170 20.02 6.29 20.35
CA LEU A 170 19.37 5.34 19.44
C LEU A 170 20.28 4.21 18.94
N LYS A 171 21.54 4.16 19.38
CA LYS A 171 22.55 3.20 18.88
C LYS A 171 22.66 3.21 17.35
N TYR A 172 22.53 4.38 16.72
CA TYR A 172 22.67 4.53 15.28
C TYR A 172 24.02 3.99 14.79
N ASP A 173 23.97 3.15 13.75
CA ASP A 173 25.16 2.62 13.09
C ASP A 173 25.60 3.53 11.94
N PRO A 174 26.77 4.20 12.02
CA PRO A 174 27.25 5.08 10.96
C PRO A 174 27.67 4.33 9.69
N VAL A 175 27.86 3.01 9.73
CA VAL A 175 28.22 2.23 8.54
C VAL A 175 26.98 1.94 7.70
N SER A 176 25.93 1.39 8.31
CA SER A 176 24.68 1.05 7.61
C SER A 176 23.69 2.21 7.51
N GLY A 177 23.79 3.20 8.40
CA GLY A 177 22.76 4.24 8.56
C GLY A 177 21.55 3.79 9.37
N GLY A 178 21.58 2.60 9.97
CA GLY A 178 20.42 1.98 10.62
C GLY A 178 20.27 2.27 12.11
N VAL A 179 19.02 2.36 12.55
CA VAL A 179 18.55 2.24 13.93
C VAL A 179 17.49 1.15 13.97
N THR A 180 17.49 0.32 15.02
CA THR A 180 16.44 -0.67 15.26
C THR A 180 15.75 -0.35 16.58
N PHE A 181 14.44 -0.27 16.51
CA PHE A 181 13.55 -0.22 17.66
C PHE A 181 12.86 -1.57 17.79
N TRP A 182 12.62 -2.01 19.02
CA TRP A 182 11.91 -3.26 19.29
C TRP A 182 10.55 -2.94 19.92
N MET A 183 9.48 -3.16 19.16
CA MET A 183 8.10 -2.87 19.55
C MET A 183 7.53 -3.99 20.42
N GLN A 184 6.93 -3.61 21.55
CA GLN A 184 6.21 -4.52 22.43
C GLN A 184 4.80 -3.99 22.69
N ALA A 185 3.79 -4.83 22.49
CA ALA A 185 2.44 -4.56 22.97
C ALA A 185 2.35 -4.76 24.50
N ILE A 186 1.76 -3.79 25.20
CA ILE A 186 1.64 -3.77 26.67
C ILE A 186 0.19 -3.99 27.11
N THR A 187 -0.74 -3.28 26.48
CA THR A 187 -2.18 -3.42 26.71
C THR A 187 -2.89 -3.39 25.38
N VAL A 188 -4.01 -4.10 25.30
CA VAL A 188 -4.89 -4.15 24.12
C VAL A 188 -6.25 -3.56 24.49
N SER A 189 -6.86 -2.84 23.55
CA SER A 189 -8.25 -2.38 23.62
C SER A 189 -9.19 -3.48 23.12
N ASP A 190 -10.41 -3.52 23.63
CA ASP A 190 -11.43 -4.49 23.25
C ASP A 190 -12.37 -3.94 22.15
N ASP A 191 -12.16 -2.69 21.73
CA ASP A 191 -13.05 -1.94 20.82
C ASP A 191 -13.00 -2.39 19.34
N HIS A 192 -12.22 -3.43 19.03
CA HIS A 192 -12.00 -3.95 17.68
C HIS A 192 -11.79 -5.48 17.65
N ASP A 193 -12.28 -6.20 18.68
CA ASP A 193 -12.09 -7.65 18.80
C ASP A 193 -13.01 -8.45 17.87
N THR A 194 -14.19 -7.93 17.53
CA THR A 194 -15.17 -8.52 16.63
C THR A 194 -15.49 -7.60 15.44
N LYS A 195 -16.13 -8.13 14.40
CA LYS A 195 -16.63 -7.31 13.28
C LYS A 195 -17.56 -6.21 13.78
N ARG A 196 -18.44 -6.55 14.72
CA ARG A 196 -19.39 -5.62 15.32
C ARG A 196 -18.67 -4.45 16.00
N ASP A 197 -17.61 -4.72 16.76
CA ASP A 197 -16.85 -3.67 17.41
C ASP A 197 -16.21 -2.72 16.37
N VAL A 198 -15.69 -3.27 15.27
CA VAL A 198 -15.16 -2.45 14.15
C VAL A 198 -16.25 -1.63 13.46
N ASP A 199 -17.45 -2.18 13.29
CA ASP A 199 -18.58 -1.43 12.71
C ASP A 199 -19.07 -0.30 13.63
N GLU A 200 -19.03 -0.51 14.97
CA GLU A 200 -19.48 0.47 15.96
C GLU A 200 -18.41 1.55 16.26
N ASN A 201 -17.13 1.17 16.32
CA ASN A 201 -16.03 2.03 16.77
C ASN A 201 -15.08 2.47 15.64
N GLY A 202 -15.11 1.82 14.49
CA GLY A 202 -14.19 2.02 13.39
C GLY A 202 -12.89 1.22 13.49
N LYS A 203 -12.08 1.25 12.42
CA LYS A 203 -10.72 0.69 12.42
C LYS A 203 -9.78 1.57 13.25
N PRO A 204 -9.02 1.01 14.21
CA PRO A 204 -7.95 1.75 14.87
C PRO A 204 -6.88 2.23 13.87
N ASP A 205 -6.40 3.45 14.04
CA ASP A 205 -5.33 4.04 13.21
C ASP A 205 -4.18 4.55 14.08
N ASP A 206 -3.50 3.62 14.75
CA ASP A 206 -2.37 3.95 15.59
C ASP A 206 -1.11 4.14 14.76
N ARG A 207 -0.47 5.30 14.93
CA ARG A 207 0.72 5.69 14.17
C ARG A 207 1.87 5.99 15.09
N LEU A 208 3.05 5.64 14.62
CA LEU A 208 4.31 6.11 15.19
C LEU A 208 5.06 6.92 14.13
N VAL A 209 5.30 8.18 14.45
CA VAL A 209 5.98 9.13 13.57
C VAL A 209 7.40 9.37 14.10
N VAL A 210 8.38 9.17 13.24
CA VAL A 210 9.75 9.65 13.45
C VAL A 210 9.90 10.97 12.72
N SER A 211 10.51 11.97 13.35
CA SER A 211 10.84 13.23 12.69
C SER A 211 12.21 13.77 13.07
N ILE A 212 12.79 14.57 12.18
CA ILE A 212 13.97 15.40 12.42
C ILE A 212 13.49 16.85 12.34
N PRO A 213 13.14 17.48 13.47
CA PRO A 213 12.55 18.81 13.48
C PRO A 213 13.54 19.89 13.03
N ASN A 214 14.83 19.65 13.27
CA ASN A 214 15.91 20.58 12.98
C ASN A 214 16.90 19.91 12.04
N LEU A 215 16.71 20.03 10.72
CA LEU A 215 17.76 19.71 9.77
C LEU A 215 18.83 20.79 9.82
N GLY A 216 19.74 20.66 10.78
CA GLY A 216 20.92 21.49 10.91
C GLY A 216 21.80 21.34 9.67
N ILE A 217 21.75 22.31 8.76
CA ILE A 217 22.76 22.40 7.72
C ILE A 217 24.07 22.77 8.40
N SER A 218 25.08 21.94 8.12
CA SER A 218 26.43 21.98 8.66
C SER A 218 26.96 23.40 8.80
N LYS A 219 27.66 23.66 9.91
CA LYS A 219 28.49 24.85 10.12
C LYS A 219 29.14 25.24 8.80
N ALA A 220 28.70 26.35 8.20
CA ALA A 220 29.48 27.00 7.18
C ALA A 220 30.86 27.28 7.79
N SER A 221 31.93 26.96 7.07
CA SER A 221 33.19 27.65 7.35
C SER A 221 32.88 29.14 7.25
N PRO A 222 33.24 29.97 8.24
CA PRO A 222 33.04 31.39 8.13
C PRO A 222 33.70 31.86 6.82
N PHE A 223 33.02 32.72 6.07
CA PHE A 223 33.70 33.50 5.05
C PHE A 223 34.90 34.20 5.70
N LEU A 224 35.94 34.50 4.91
CA LEU A 224 37.14 35.21 5.38
C LEU A 224 36.84 36.54 6.12
N ASP A 225 35.62 37.08 5.97
CA ASP A 225 35.13 38.30 6.60
C ASP A 225 34.32 38.10 7.90
N GLY A 226 34.12 36.86 8.36
CA GLY A 226 33.39 36.55 9.60
C GLY A 226 31.87 36.65 9.52
N THR A 227 31.27 36.78 8.35
CA THR A 227 29.81 36.80 8.19
C THR A 227 29.19 35.39 8.28
N SER A 228 28.10 35.26 9.02
CA SER A 228 27.33 34.02 9.16
C SER A 228 26.41 33.81 7.96
N VAL A 229 26.41 32.60 7.39
CA VAL A 229 25.53 32.19 6.28
C VAL A 229 24.06 32.26 6.72
N PRO A 230 23.12 32.67 5.84
CA PRO A 230 21.69 32.63 6.12
C PRO A 230 21.25 31.22 6.54
N LYS A 231 20.45 31.16 7.61
CA LYS A 231 19.70 29.97 8.05
C LYS A 231 18.89 29.44 6.86
N LEU A 232 19.19 28.23 6.41
CA LEU A 232 18.38 27.54 5.41
C LEU A 232 17.06 27.08 6.04
N VAL A 233 16.01 27.13 5.22
CA VAL A 233 14.61 26.97 5.61
C VAL A 233 14.36 25.57 6.18
N GLU A 234 13.73 25.56 7.36
CA GLU A 234 13.20 24.39 8.06
C GLU A 234 12.15 23.67 7.20
N GLY A 235 12.38 22.40 6.95
CA GLY A 235 11.33 21.42 6.73
C GLY A 235 11.65 20.25 7.65
N ALA A 236 10.77 19.96 8.62
CA ALA A 236 10.93 18.74 9.39
C ALA A 236 10.81 17.56 8.43
N LEU A 237 11.82 16.69 8.37
CA LEU A 237 11.63 15.38 7.75
C LEU A 237 10.83 14.55 8.72
N SER A 238 9.84 13.83 8.20
CA SER A 238 9.09 12.87 8.98
C SER A 238 8.77 11.67 8.13
N ASP A 239 8.62 10.55 8.80
CA ASP A 239 8.11 9.32 8.25
C ASP A 239 7.33 8.59 9.35
N GLU A 240 6.44 7.71 8.96
CA GLU A 240 5.52 7.08 9.90
C GLU A 240 5.16 5.66 9.52
N VAL A 241 4.89 4.86 10.56
CA VAL A 241 4.35 3.52 10.41
C VAL A 241 3.03 3.39 11.14
N LYS A 242 2.20 2.46 10.66
CA LYS A 242 0.96 2.04 11.32
C LYS A 242 1.19 0.78 12.14
N TYR A 243 0.52 0.69 13.28
CA TYR A 243 0.44 -0.54 14.04
C TYR A 243 -0.97 -0.75 14.59
N MET A 244 -1.24 -1.98 15.02
CA MET A 244 -2.47 -2.33 15.71
C MET A 244 -2.17 -3.37 16.78
N VAL A 245 -2.48 -3.06 18.04
CA VAL A 245 -2.45 -4.05 19.11
C VAL A 245 -3.71 -4.89 19.03
N VAL A 246 -3.57 -6.21 18.96
CA VAL A 246 -4.69 -7.14 18.75
C VAL A 246 -4.65 -8.29 19.75
N LYS A 247 -5.82 -8.84 20.08
CA LYS A 247 -5.89 -10.12 20.80
C LYS A 247 -5.66 -11.28 19.83
N PRO A 248 -5.05 -12.38 20.29
CA PRO A 248 -4.97 -13.60 19.50
C PRO A 248 -6.37 -14.09 19.12
N ASN A 249 -6.52 -14.56 17.89
CA ASN A 249 -7.79 -15.06 17.35
C ASN A 249 -8.95 -14.04 17.38
N SER A 250 -8.69 -12.74 17.49
CA SER A 250 -9.70 -11.70 17.29
C SER A 250 -9.92 -11.38 15.80
N PHE A 251 -10.74 -10.38 15.50
CA PHE A 251 -11.17 -10.05 14.15
C PHE A 251 -10.02 -9.84 13.16
N TYR A 252 -9.10 -8.89 13.41
CA TYR A 252 -8.02 -8.56 12.46
C TYR A 252 -7.01 -9.71 12.21
N PRO A 253 -6.54 -10.45 13.23
CA PRO A 253 -5.72 -11.64 13.00
C PRO A 253 -6.42 -12.68 12.11
N ASN A 254 -7.72 -12.90 12.30
CA ASN A 254 -8.47 -13.79 11.42
C ASN A 254 -8.67 -13.19 10.02
N LEU A 255 -8.91 -11.88 9.91
CA LEU A 255 -9.06 -11.18 8.63
C LEU A 255 -7.78 -11.30 7.78
N GLN A 256 -6.61 -11.15 8.39
CA GLN A 256 -5.31 -11.33 7.74
C GLN A 256 -5.17 -12.74 7.15
N LEU A 257 -5.45 -13.76 7.97
CA LEU A 257 -5.16 -15.16 7.65
C LEU A 257 -6.23 -15.84 6.77
N ARG A 258 -7.49 -15.43 6.86
CA ARG A 258 -8.64 -16.18 6.31
C ARG A 258 -9.19 -15.51 5.06
N ARG A 259 -8.98 -16.15 3.90
CA ARG A 259 -9.51 -15.70 2.61
C ARG A 259 -11.03 -15.56 2.66
N GLU A 260 -11.72 -16.53 3.26
CA GLU A 260 -13.17 -16.57 3.32
C GLU A 260 -13.78 -15.40 4.11
N MET A 261 -13.07 -14.86 5.11
CA MET A 261 -13.55 -13.68 5.83
C MET A 261 -13.50 -12.44 4.94
N LYS A 262 -12.42 -12.26 4.19
CA LYS A 262 -12.27 -11.17 3.21
C LYS A 262 -13.30 -11.27 2.09
N SER A 263 -13.51 -12.49 1.58
CA SER A 263 -14.55 -12.79 0.59
C SER A 263 -15.96 -12.52 1.12
N ALA A 264 -16.26 -12.83 2.39
CA ALA A 264 -17.55 -12.53 3.01
C ALA A 264 -17.79 -11.01 3.07
N LEU A 265 -16.79 -10.23 3.51
CA LEU A 265 -16.88 -8.77 3.61
C LEU A 265 -17.03 -8.11 2.24
N ALA A 266 -16.30 -8.57 1.22
CA ALA A 266 -16.48 -8.12 -0.17
C ALA A 266 -17.89 -8.48 -0.71
N SER A 267 -18.41 -9.66 -0.37
CA SER A 267 -19.78 -10.07 -0.74
C SER A 267 -20.87 -9.22 -0.08
N GLN A 268 -20.56 -8.60 1.07
CA GLN A 268 -21.42 -7.61 1.72
C GLN A 268 -21.30 -6.24 1.05
N GLY A 269 -20.06 -5.76 0.85
CA GLY A 269 -19.77 -4.43 0.31
C GLY A 269 -20.35 -4.18 -1.08
N VAL A 270 -20.39 -5.21 -1.93
CA VAL A 270 -20.83 -5.10 -3.32
C VAL A 270 -22.30 -4.68 -3.47
N TYR A 271 -23.15 -4.97 -2.48
CA TYR A 271 -24.57 -4.55 -2.49
C TYR A 271 -24.69 -3.02 -2.49
N ALA A 272 -23.83 -2.35 -1.73
CA ALA A 272 -23.77 -0.90 -1.61
C ALA A 272 -22.77 -0.26 -2.58
N GLN A 273 -21.99 -1.07 -3.33
CA GLN A 273 -20.83 -0.59 -4.10
C GLN A 273 -19.88 0.25 -3.23
N ALA A 274 -19.63 -0.22 -2.01
CA ALA A 274 -18.88 0.52 -1.02
C ALA A 274 -17.42 0.09 -0.98
N ASP A 275 -16.54 1.08 -0.82
CA ASP A 275 -15.20 0.89 -0.29
C ASP A 275 -15.26 0.44 1.18
N LEU A 276 -14.33 -0.42 1.59
CA LEU A 276 -14.24 -0.95 2.94
C LEU A 276 -12.81 -0.82 3.48
N PRO A 277 -12.29 0.42 3.69
CA PRO A 277 -10.94 0.65 4.19
C PRO A 277 -10.69 0.04 5.57
N GLN A 278 -11.73 -0.10 6.39
CA GLN A 278 -11.64 -0.78 7.68
C GLN A 278 -11.30 -2.28 7.56
N PHE A 279 -11.47 -2.87 6.38
CA PHE A 279 -11.17 -4.27 6.10
C PHE A 279 -10.05 -4.45 5.06
N GLY A 280 -9.40 -3.36 4.65
CA GLY A 280 -8.37 -3.37 3.60
C GLY A 280 -8.90 -3.78 2.23
N LEU A 281 -10.16 -3.47 1.93
CA LEU A 281 -10.78 -3.78 0.64
C LEU A 281 -11.17 -2.48 -0.07
N LYS A 282 -10.47 -2.17 -1.17
CA LYS A 282 -10.77 -1.05 -2.05
C LYS A 282 -11.59 -1.51 -3.24
N LEU A 283 -12.75 -0.93 -3.48
CA LEU A 283 -13.49 -1.15 -4.71
C LEU A 283 -12.82 -0.37 -5.84
N LEU A 284 -12.41 -1.08 -6.89
CA LEU A 284 -11.71 -0.45 -8.01
C LEU A 284 -12.65 0.38 -8.88
N ASP A 285 -12.21 1.58 -9.20
CA ASP A 285 -12.89 2.44 -10.16
C ASP A 285 -12.50 2.08 -11.63
N PRO A 286 -13.19 2.64 -12.64
CA PRO A 286 -12.88 2.37 -14.05
C PRO A 286 -11.45 2.70 -14.48
N ASP A 287 -10.84 3.75 -13.94
CA ASP A 287 -9.47 4.15 -14.28
C ASP A 287 -8.48 3.14 -13.69
N GLU A 288 -8.72 2.66 -12.47
CA GLU A 288 -7.91 1.62 -11.84
C GLU A 288 -8.03 0.26 -12.55
N LEU A 289 -9.23 -0.09 -13.03
CA LEU A 289 -9.44 -1.28 -13.86
C LEU A 289 -8.71 -1.16 -15.21
N ALA A 290 -8.70 0.03 -15.81
CA ALA A 290 -7.94 0.31 -17.03
C ALA A 290 -6.43 0.25 -16.77
N ASP A 291 -5.95 0.72 -15.61
CA ASP A 291 -4.57 0.56 -15.16
C ASP A 291 -4.22 -0.90 -14.91
N LEU A 292 -5.22 -1.75 -14.58
CA LEU A 292 -5.15 -3.21 -14.60
C LEU A 292 -5.23 -3.81 -16.01
N ARG A 293 -5.35 -3.02 -17.08
CA ARG A 293 -5.52 -3.49 -18.47
C ARG A 293 -6.71 -4.44 -18.62
N VAL A 294 -7.76 -4.24 -17.81
CA VAL A 294 -9.06 -4.87 -18.08
C VAL A 294 -9.62 -4.22 -19.36
N PRO A 295 -10.16 -5.00 -20.31
CA PRO A 295 -10.72 -4.44 -21.55
C PRO A 295 -11.89 -3.47 -21.30
N ASP A 296 -12.00 -2.38 -22.08
CA ASP A 296 -13.03 -1.34 -21.91
C ASP A 296 -14.47 -1.89 -21.96
N ASP A 297 -14.72 -2.90 -22.78
CA ASP A 297 -16.03 -3.57 -22.88
C ASP A 297 -16.37 -4.36 -21.62
N ILE A 298 -15.35 -4.90 -20.93
CA ILE A 298 -15.50 -5.55 -19.62
C ILE A 298 -15.66 -4.51 -18.50
N ILE A 299 -14.92 -3.40 -18.54
CA ILE A 299 -15.10 -2.31 -17.58
C ILE A 299 -16.54 -1.76 -17.63
N ALA A 300 -17.12 -1.67 -18.82
CA ALA A 300 -18.50 -1.19 -19.01
C ALA A 300 -19.59 -2.06 -18.36
N ILE A 301 -19.28 -3.32 -18.02
CA ILE A 301 -20.20 -4.27 -17.35
C ILE A 301 -19.85 -4.52 -15.87
N ILE A 302 -18.78 -3.91 -15.35
CA ILE A 302 -18.44 -3.93 -13.93
C ILE A 302 -19.21 -2.83 -13.17
N GLY A 303 -19.61 -3.11 -11.94
CA GLY A 303 -20.41 -2.19 -11.12
C GLY A 303 -21.91 -2.49 -11.23
N GLN A 304 -22.69 -1.57 -11.79
CA GLN A 304 -24.15 -1.71 -11.96
C GLN A 304 -24.59 -1.37 -13.40
N PRO A 305 -24.28 -2.22 -14.40
CA PRO A 305 -24.56 -1.89 -15.80
C PRO A 305 -26.06 -1.84 -16.09
N ALA A 306 -26.49 -0.76 -16.74
CA ALA A 306 -27.89 -0.57 -17.14
C ALA A 306 -28.38 -1.60 -18.18
N THR A 307 -27.46 -2.28 -18.86
CA THR A 307 -27.75 -3.32 -19.87
C THR A 307 -28.26 -4.62 -19.26
N VAL A 308 -27.95 -4.89 -17.98
CA VAL A 308 -28.42 -6.07 -17.26
C VAL A 308 -29.03 -5.63 -15.92
N PRO A 309 -30.32 -5.28 -15.89
CA PRO A 309 -30.98 -4.80 -14.68
C PRO A 309 -30.81 -5.73 -13.49
N GLY A 310 -30.50 -5.16 -12.32
CA GLY A 310 -30.28 -5.89 -11.07
C GLY A 310 -28.93 -6.63 -10.99
N PHE A 311 -28.09 -6.58 -12.01
CA PHE A 311 -26.72 -7.10 -11.95
C PHE A 311 -25.83 -6.11 -11.22
N LYS A 312 -25.41 -6.44 -10.00
CA LYS A 312 -24.41 -5.67 -9.26
C LYS A 312 -23.19 -6.54 -9.01
N ASN A 313 -22.02 -6.02 -9.36
CA ASN A 313 -20.74 -6.69 -9.16
C ASN A 313 -19.65 -5.64 -8.85
N GLY A 314 -18.47 -6.07 -8.44
CA GLY A 314 -17.35 -5.18 -8.18
C GLY A 314 -16.04 -5.94 -8.04
N VAL A 315 -14.94 -5.31 -8.41
CA VAL A 315 -13.59 -5.86 -8.20
C VAL A 315 -12.95 -5.12 -7.04
N TYR A 316 -12.60 -5.84 -5.99
CA TYR A 316 -11.91 -5.31 -4.84
C TYR A 316 -10.41 -5.61 -4.94
N HIS A 317 -9.57 -4.61 -4.68
CA HIS A 317 -8.15 -4.81 -4.34
C HIS A 317 -8.03 -5.02 -2.83
N GLU A 318 -7.56 -6.20 -2.47
CA GLU A 318 -7.36 -6.63 -1.09
C GLU A 318 -5.93 -6.32 -0.65
N HIS A 319 -5.80 -5.43 0.32
CA HIS A 319 -4.53 -4.80 0.68
C HIS A 319 -3.71 -5.61 1.69
N LEU A 320 -4.32 -6.57 2.40
CA LEU A 320 -3.60 -7.36 3.41
C LEU A 320 -2.68 -8.40 2.76
N THR A 321 -3.07 -8.98 1.62
CA THR A 321 -2.24 -9.95 0.86
C THR A 321 -1.95 -9.51 -0.58
N ASN A 322 -2.37 -8.30 -0.95
CA ASN A 322 -2.15 -7.70 -2.28
C ASN A 322 -2.72 -8.58 -3.42
N THR A 323 -3.98 -9.00 -3.24
CA THR A 323 -4.73 -9.85 -4.16
C THR A 323 -6.03 -9.19 -4.61
N TYR A 324 -6.82 -9.82 -5.48
CA TYR A 324 -8.09 -9.28 -5.95
C TYR A 324 -9.27 -10.21 -5.65
N ILE A 325 -10.42 -9.60 -5.39
CA ILE A 325 -11.69 -10.29 -5.13
C ILE A 325 -12.76 -9.74 -6.08
N LEU A 326 -13.30 -10.59 -6.95
CA LEU A 326 -14.47 -10.25 -7.78
C LEU A 326 -15.75 -10.66 -7.04
N ALA A 327 -16.52 -9.68 -6.59
CA ALA A 327 -17.74 -9.88 -5.84
C ALA A 327 -18.99 -9.71 -6.71
N PHE A 328 -20.01 -10.53 -6.48
CA PHE A 328 -21.34 -10.42 -7.08
C PHE A 328 -22.40 -10.30 -5.99
N ALA A 329 -23.28 -9.30 -6.11
CA ALA A 329 -24.44 -9.18 -5.23
C ALA A 329 -25.50 -10.22 -5.59
N GLY A 330 -26.26 -10.66 -4.59
CA GLY A 330 -27.52 -11.35 -4.82
C GLY A 330 -28.66 -10.38 -5.14
N THR A 331 -29.89 -10.89 -5.09
CA THR A 331 -31.10 -10.05 -5.21
C THR A 331 -31.32 -9.26 -3.91
N ASP A 332 -31.74 -8.00 -4.02
CA ASP A 332 -31.90 -7.06 -2.88
C ASP A 332 -33.05 -7.44 -1.92
N ASP A 333 -34.01 -8.27 -2.35
CA ASP A 333 -35.15 -8.73 -1.53
C ASP A 333 -35.06 -10.23 -1.22
N VAL A 334 -34.78 -10.55 0.05
CA VAL A 334 -34.54 -11.94 0.53
C VAL A 334 -35.84 -12.76 0.60
N ASP A 335 -36.97 -12.09 0.81
CA ASP A 335 -38.30 -12.73 0.89
C ASP A 335 -38.88 -13.09 -0.49
N ASP A 336 -38.46 -12.39 -1.56
CA ASP A 336 -38.88 -12.66 -2.95
C ASP A 336 -38.02 -13.76 -3.65
N ILE A 337 -36.93 -14.20 -3.01
CA ILE A 337 -35.94 -15.17 -3.54
C ILE A 337 -36.60 -16.45 -4.10
N MET A 338 -37.53 -17.07 -3.38
CA MET A 338 -38.10 -18.35 -3.80
C MET A 338 -39.10 -18.25 -4.96
N VAL A 339 -39.74 -17.08 -5.13
CA VAL A 339 -40.76 -16.86 -6.16
C VAL A 339 -40.13 -16.32 -7.44
N ASP A 340 -39.14 -15.42 -7.34
CA ASP A 340 -38.49 -14.78 -8.49
C ASP A 340 -37.47 -15.68 -9.20
N ILE A 341 -36.78 -16.56 -8.48
CA ILE A 341 -35.82 -17.54 -9.06
C ILE A 341 -36.48 -18.38 -10.17
N TRP A 342 -37.78 -18.65 -10.07
CA TRP A 342 -38.51 -19.43 -11.08
C TRP A 342 -39.07 -18.60 -12.24
N GLN A 343 -39.25 -17.28 -12.09
CA GLN A 343 -39.89 -16.42 -13.10
C GLN A 343 -38.89 -15.70 -14.03
N GLY A 344 -37.65 -15.45 -13.58
CA GLY A 344 -36.67 -14.60 -14.28
C GLY A 344 -35.70 -15.27 -15.27
N LEU A 345 -36.01 -16.46 -15.81
CA LEU A 345 -35.07 -17.32 -16.58
C LEU A 345 -34.21 -16.59 -17.65
N GLY A 346 -34.77 -15.59 -18.34
CA GLY A 346 -34.04 -14.82 -19.37
C GLY A 346 -33.02 -13.82 -18.80
N GLY A 347 -33.34 -13.13 -17.70
CA GLY A 347 -32.48 -12.13 -17.08
C GLY A 347 -31.30 -12.76 -16.34
N TYR A 348 -31.52 -13.89 -15.66
CA TYR A 348 -30.45 -14.63 -15.00
C TYR A 348 -29.42 -15.15 -16.01
N THR A 349 -29.87 -15.65 -17.16
CA THR A 349 -28.95 -16.14 -18.21
C THR A 349 -28.00 -15.05 -18.69
N ALA A 350 -28.43 -13.79 -18.75
CA ALA A 350 -27.57 -12.66 -19.07
C ALA A 350 -26.56 -12.39 -17.94
N GLN A 351 -27.01 -12.28 -16.68
CA GLN A 351 -26.13 -12.07 -15.52
C GLN A 351 -25.03 -13.14 -15.42
N TYR A 352 -25.40 -14.41 -15.62
CA TYR A 352 -24.43 -15.51 -15.61
C TYR A 352 -23.39 -15.40 -16.73
N ARG A 353 -23.81 -14.97 -17.93
CA ARG A 353 -22.88 -14.77 -19.04
C ARG A 353 -21.90 -13.64 -18.75
N GLU A 354 -22.40 -12.46 -18.35
CA GLU A 354 -21.54 -11.33 -17.99
C GLU A 354 -20.60 -11.69 -16.83
N ALA A 355 -21.07 -12.42 -15.81
CA ALA A 355 -20.23 -12.88 -14.71
C ALA A 355 -19.06 -13.77 -15.17
N MET A 356 -19.31 -14.68 -16.13
CA MET A 356 -18.24 -15.50 -16.72
C MET A 356 -17.25 -14.67 -17.53
N ASP A 357 -17.75 -13.72 -18.33
CA ASP A 357 -16.92 -12.85 -19.17
C ASP A 357 -16.00 -11.95 -18.29
N ILE A 358 -16.57 -11.32 -17.26
CA ILE A 358 -15.82 -10.53 -16.26
C ILE A 358 -14.78 -11.42 -15.56
N GLY A 359 -15.18 -12.60 -15.07
CA GLY A 359 -14.27 -13.50 -14.36
C GLY A 359 -13.05 -13.90 -15.17
N VAL A 360 -13.25 -14.22 -16.47
CA VAL A 360 -12.16 -14.63 -17.37
C VAL A 360 -11.22 -13.48 -17.69
N GLU A 361 -11.76 -12.31 -18.04
CA GLU A 361 -10.95 -11.19 -18.49
C GLU A 361 -10.25 -10.45 -17.33
N VAL A 362 -10.92 -10.28 -16.19
CA VAL A 362 -10.27 -9.75 -14.97
C VAL A 362 -9.18 -10.70 -14.48
N ASN A 363 -9.40 -12.02 -14.49
CA ASN A 363 -8.35 -12.97 -14.12
C ASN A 363 -7.13 -12.86 -15.04
N ARG A 364 -7.35 -12.73 -16.35
CA ARG A 364 -6.25 -12.54 -17.32
C ARG A 364 -5.45 -11.27 -17.00
N ALA A 365 -6.12 -10.16 -16.72
CA ALA A 365 -5.52 -8.89 -16.35
C ALA A 365 -4.71 -8.96 -15.04
N VAL A 366 -5.27 -9.61 -14.02
CA VAL A 366 -4.67 -9.76 -12.69
C VAL A 366 -3.44 -10.70 -12.71
N VAL A 367 -3.56 -11.87 -13.35
CA VAL A 367 -2.44 -12.83 -13.46
C VAL A 367 -1.27 -12.27 -14.27
N ALA A 368 -1.54 -11.42 -15.28
CA ALA A 368 -0.49 -10.73 -16.03
C ALA A 368 0.39 -9.80 -15.15
N ARG A 369 -0.06 -9.44 -13.94
CA ARG A 369 0.71 -8.70 -12.93
C ARG A 369 1.31 -9.58 -11.82
N GLY A 370 1.23 -10.91 -11.97
CA GLY A 370 1.70 -11.84 -10.94
C GLY A 370 0.82 -11.84 -9.69
N LYS A 371 -0.46 -11.48 -9.83
CA LYS A 371 -1.45 -11.44 -8.75
C LYS A 371 -2.50 -12.53 -8.93
N THR A 372 -3.34 -12.75 -7.92
CA THR A 372 -4.41 -13.76 -7.92
C THR A 372 -5.78 -13.13 -7.81
N LEU A 373 -6.78 -13.78 -8.42
CA LEU A 373 -8.19 -13.41 -8.31
C LEU A 373 -8.98 -14.53 -7.62
N THR A 374 -9.82 -14.17 -6.66
CA THR A 374 -10.86 -15.04 -6.08
C THR A 374 -12.24 -14.44 -6.40
N THR A 375 -13.26 -15.26 -6.61
CA THR A 375 -14.63 -14.77 -6.77
C THR A 375 -15.44 -14.98 -5.49
N THR A 376 -16.40 -14.10 -5.22
CA THR A 376 -17.27 -14.21 -4.05
C THR A 376 -18.69 -13.75 -4.32
N GLY A 377 -19.64 -14.23 -3.51
CA GLY A 377 -21.00 -13.74 -3.53
C GLY A 377 -21.93 -14.47 -2.57
N HIS A 378 -23.00 -13.78 -2.19
CA HIS A 378 -24.06 -14.29 -1.32
C HIS A 378 -25.33 -14.61 -2.12
N SER A 379 -26.07 -15.65 -1.75
CA SER A 379 -27.34 -16.03 -2.39
C SER A 379 -27.18 -16.20 -3.92
N LEU A 380 -27.96 -15.50 -4.76
CA LEU A 380 -27.77 -15.49 -6.21
C LEU A 380 -26.34 -15.10 -6.63
N GLY A 381 -25.72 -14.15 -5.93
CA GLY A 381 -24.35 -13.72 -6.17
C GLY A 381 -23.34 -14.86 -6.01
N GLY A 382 -23.60 -15.81 -5.10
CA GLY A 382 -22.78 -17.01 -4.96
C GLY A 382 -22.88 -17.95 -6.17
N GLY A 383 -24.04 -18.02 -6.82
CA GLY A 383 -24.21 -18.72 -8.09
C GLY A 383 -23.43 -18.05 -9.22
N LEU A 384 -23.51 -16.72 -9.34
CA LEU A 384 -22.75 -15.93 -10.32
C LEU A 384 -21.24 -16.07 -10.11
N SER A 385 -20.79 -16.01 -8.86
CA SER A 385 -19.41 -16.28 -8.45
C SER A 385 -18.96 -17.69 -8.87
N SER A 386 -19.78 -18.70 -8.61
CA SER A 386 -19.50 -20.08 -9.03
C SER A 386 -19.33 -20.20 -10.54
N ALA A 387 -20.17 -19.51 -11.33
CA ALA A 387 -20.07 -19.52 -12.78
C ALA A 387 -18.78 -18.83 -13.26
N ALA A 388 -18.45 -17.66 -12.71
CA ALA A 388 -17.22 -16.95 -13.00
C ALA A 388 -15.98 -17.81 -12.67
N ALA A 389 -15.97 -18.47 -11.51
CA ALA A 389 -14.88 -19.35 -11.09
C ALA A 389 -14.69 -20.56 -12.01
N VAL A 390 -15.76 -21.26 -12.39
CA VAL A 390 -15.62 -22.39 -13.32
C VAL A 390 -15.33 -21.93 -14.75
N ALA A 391 -15.72 -20.73 -15.17
CA ALA A 391 -15.32 -20.19 -16.47
C ALA A 391 -13.82 -19.86 -16.49
N ALA A 392 -13.34 -19.12 -15.50
CA ALA A 392 -11.96 -18.62 -15.42
C ALA A 392 -10.94 -19.63 -14.85
N GLY A 393 -11.40 -20.68 -14.19
CA GLY A 393 -10.53 -21.66 -13.51
C GLY A 393 -9.86 -21.10 -12.26
N ILE A 394 -10.60 -20.35 -11.46
CA ILE A 394 -10.15 -19.69 -10.23
C ILE A 394 -11.00 -20.11 -9.02
N MET A 395 -10.55 -19.76 -7.82
CA MET A 395 -11.27 -20.08 -6.58
C MET A 395 -12.53 -19.21 -6.41
N ALA A 396 -13.56 -19.79 -5.82
CA ALA A 396 -14.75 -19.10 -5.33
C ALA A 396 -14.99 -19.39 -3.85
N ASP A 397 -15.27 -18.34 -3.08
CA ASP A 397 -15.87 -18.44 -1.74
C ASP A 397 -17.33 -18.00 -1.84
N THR A 398 -18.27 -18.89 -1.51
CA THR A 398 -19.70 -18.61 -1.72
C THR A 398 -20.47 -18.73 -0.41
N PHE A 399 -21.45 -17.85 -0.19
CA PHE A 399 -22.17 -17.73 1.08
C PHE A 399 -23.67 -17.91 0.87
N ASN A 400 -24.26 -18.92 1.52
CA ASN A 400 -25.69 -19.26 1.41
C ASN A 400 -26.17 -19.28 -0.06
N ALA A 401 -25.32 -19.80 -0.95
CA ALA A 401 -25.40 -19.56 -2.38
C ALA A 401 -26.52 -20.34 -3.08
N ALA A 402 -27.06 -19.74 -4.14
CA ALA A 402 -27.86 -20.46 -5.12
C ALA A 402 -26.96 -21.44 -5.89
N GLY A 403 -27.42 -22.69 -6.07
CA GLY A 403 -26.65 -23.69 -6.81
C GLY A 403 -26.49 -23.33 -8.29
N LEU A 404 -25.28 -23.53 -8.83
CA LEU A 404 -25.01 -23.40 -10.26
C LEU A 404 -25.54 -24.63 -11.02
N ARG A 405 -26.32 -24.38 -12.07
CA ARG A 405 -26.80 -25.43 -12.98
C ARG A 405 -25.83 -25.59 -14.14
N ILE A 406 -25.54 -26.84 -14.53
CA ILE A 406 -24.60 -27.15 -15.61
C ILE A 406 -25.03 -26.56 -16.96
N GLU A 407 -26.35 -26.40 -17.16
CA GLU A 407 -26.92 -25.82 -18.38
C GLU A 407 -26.44 -24.38 -18.61
N THR A 408 -26.13 -23.64 -17.55
CA THR A 408 -25.63 -22.27 -17.61
C THR A 408 -24.28 -22.16 -18.35
N LEU A 409 -23.52 -23.25 -18.44
CA LEU A 409 -22.17 -23.27 -19.01
C LEU A 409 -22.13 -23.49 -20.53
N TYR A 410 -23.29 -23.72 -21.16
CA TYR A 410 -23.39 -24.04 -22.58
C TYR A 410 -23.98 -22.89 -23.39
N PHE A 411 -23.59 -22.82 -24.66
CA PHE A 411 -24.25 -21.94 -25.62
C PHE A 411 -25.60 -22.54 -26.05
N TRP A 412 -26.68 -21.76 -25.91
CA TRP A 412 -28.03 -22.16 -26.34
C TRP A 412 -28.51 -21.27 -27.50
N PRO A 413 -28.29 -21.65 -28.77
CA PRO A 413 -28.92 -20.96 -29.88
C PRO A 413 -30.44 -21.23 -29.83
N ASN A 414 -31.24 -20.17 -29.67
CA ASN A 414 -32.72 -20.21 -29.75
C ASN A 414 -33.43 -21.13 -28.73
N GLY A 415 -32.82 -21.43 -27.58
CA GLY A 415 -33.47 -22.17 -26.49
C GLY A 415 -33.75 -23.66 -26.76
N ILE A 416 -33.16 -24.24 -27.81
CA ILE A 416 -33.28 -25.68 -28.13
C ILE A 416 -31.91 -26.35 -27.94
N PRO A 417 -31.82 -27.48 -27.21
CA PRO A 417 -30.60 -28.27 -27.18
C PRO A 417 -30.29 -28.79 -28.59
N VAL A 418 -29.24 -28.25 -29.21
CA VAL A 418 -28.72 -28.76 -30.50
C VAL A 418 -27.67 -29.83 -30.21
N ILE A 419 -27.67 -30.91 -31.00
CA ILE A 419 -26.62 -31.93 -30.98
C ILE A 419 -25.29 -31.24 -31.34
N GLY A 420 -24.30 -31.31 -30.45
CA GLY A 420 -23.01 -30.58 -30.58
C GLY A 420 -22.82 -29.43 -29.58
N ILE A 421 -23.31 -29.60 -28.34
CA ILE A 421 -23.28 -28.58 -27.29
C ILE A 421 -21.83 -28.08 -27.07
N HIS A 422 -21.61 -26.77 -27.27
CA HIS A 422 -20.32 -26.12 -27.02
C HIS A 422 -20.36 -25.41 -25.66
N GLU A 423 -19.35 -25.68 -24.82
CA GLU A 423 -19.10 -24.89 -23.62
C GLU A 423 -18.86 -23.42 -24.02
N ILE A 424 -19.41 -22.47 -23.26
CA ILE A 424 -19.13 -21.04 -23.45
C ILE A 424 -17.63 -20.80 -23.25
N TYR A 425 -17.09 -21.40 -22.18
CA TYR A 425 -15.67 -21.39 -21.86
C TYR A 425 -15.10 -22.81 -21.83
N PRO A 426 -14.02 -23.11 -22.56
CA PRO A 426 -13.43 -24.44 -22.56
C PRO A 426 -13.07 -24.96 -21.16
N SER A 427 -13.37 -26.24 -20.94
CA SER A 427 -13.14 -26.98 -19.69
C SER A 427 -13.94 -26.48 -18.48
N SER A 428 -14.89 -25.57 -18.66
CA SER A 428 -15.78 -25.08 -17.59
C SER A 428 -16.66 -26.19 -17.04
N VAL A 429 -17.15 -27.10 -17.90
CA VAL A 429 -17.94 -28.26 -17.47
C VAL A 429 -17.09 -29.25 -16.68
N THR A 430 -15.84 -29.47 -17.10
CA THR A 430 -14.91 -30.33 -16.35
C THR A 430 -14.63 -29.76 -14.97
N ARG A 431 -14.48 -28.43 -14.86
CA ARG A 431 -14.31 -27.73 -13.58
C ARG A 431 -15.57 -27.78 -12.72
N TYR A 432 -16.75 -27.62 -13.32
CA TYR A 432 -18.04 -27.79 -12.64
C TYR A 432 -18.20 -29.19 -12.02
N LEU A 433 -17.89 -30.25 -12.77
CA LEU A 433 -17.97 -31.62 -12.27
C LEU A 433 -16.93 -31.92 -11.17
N ASN A 434 -15.88 -31.11 -11.07
CA ASN A 434 -14.84 -31.17 -10.03
C ASN A 434 -14.87 -29.94 -9.11
N ALA A 435 -16.05 -29.35 -8.91
CA ALA A 435 -16.20 -28.08 -8.19
C ALA A 435 -15.60 -28.06 -6.78
N GLY A 436 -15.49 -29.20 -6.11
CA GLY A 436 -14.88 -29.30 -4.78
C GLY A 436 -13.38 -28.93 -4.72
N GLY A 437 -12.72 -28.75 -5.87
CA GLY A 437 -11.36 -28.19 -5.94
C GLY A 437 -11.29 -26.69 -6.22
N LEU A 438 -12.43 -26.02 -6.43
CA LEU A 438 -12.51 -24.60 -6.83
C LEU A 438 -13.52 -23.79 -6.03
N ILE A 439 -14.58 -24.41 -5.52
CA ILE A 439 -15.70 -23.71 -4.88
C ILE A 439 -15.79 -24.17 -3.44
N ASP A 440 -15.48 -23.25 -2.53
CA ASP A 440 -15.74 -23.39 -1.10
C ASP A 440 -17.10 -22.75 -0.77
N ALA A 441 -18.00 -23.54 -0.18
CA ALA A 441 -19.36 -23.12 0.14
C ALA A 441 -19.54 -23.01 1.65
N TYR A 442 -19.92 -21.82 2.11
CA TYR A 442 -20.06 -21.46 3.50
C TYR A 442 -21.52 -21.18 3.86
N TYR A 443 -21.88 -21.54 5.09
CA TYR A 443 -23.08 -21.02 5.74
C TYR A 443 -22.66 -19.80 6.56
N LEU A 444 -23.24 -18.65 6.25
CA LEU A 444 -23.04 -17.40 6.95
C LEU A 444 -24.36 -16.95 7.56
N ASP A 445 -24.33 -16.73 8.86
CA ASP A 445 -25.40 -16.11 9.62
C ASP A 445 -25.01 -14.64 9.83
N TRP A 446 -25.74 -13.73 9.20
CA TRP A 446 -25.45 -12.29 9.29
C TRP A 446 -25.90 -11.69 10.64
N ASP A 447 -26.64 -12.46 11.46
CA ASP A 447 -27.20 -12.05 12.76
C ASP A 447 -26.28 -12.37 13.97
N LEU A 448 -24.95 -12.50 13.79
CA LEU A 448 -24.01 -12.74 14.89
C LEU A 448 -23.08 -11.54 15.19
#